data_AF-A0A7S0RXW8-F1
#
_entry.id   AF-A0A7S0RXW8-F1
#
_cell.length_a   1.000
_cell.length_b   1.000
_cell.length_c   1.000
_cell.angle_alpha   90.00
_cell.angle_beta   90.00
_cell.angle_gamma   90.00
#
_symmetry.space_group_name_H-M   'P 1'
#
loop_
_entity.id
_entity.type
_entity.pdbx_description
1 polymer ?
#
loop_
_entity_poly.entity_id
_entity_poly.type
_entity_poly.pdbx_seq_one_letter_code
_entity_poly.pdbx_strand_id
1 'polypeptide(L)'
;RRLRPSASGRAHAGVLGPLSPGGTETSGQLLQGQDVTAVDHPLSLEASSRWNTFFQDSETMEQITRDVVRTHPDMHFFTGDSQDAELHRQELRRALFMYAK
;
A
#
# COMPACT_ATOMS: atom_id res chain seq x y z
N ARG A 1 79.84 -9.60 12.90
CA ARG A 1 79.91 -10.43 14.13
C ARG A 1 79.01 -9.77 15.17
N ARG A 2 77.96 -10.35 15.76
CA ARG A 2 77.44 -11.73 15.93
C ARG A 2 75.90 -11.63 15.87
N LEU A 3 75.21 -12.39 15.02
CA LEU A 3 74.56 -13.69 15.25
C LEU A 3 73.34 -13.67 16.21
N ARG A 4 72.23 -14.22 15.69
CA ARG A 4 70.90 -14.45 16.31
C ARG A 4 70.98 -15.35 17.57
N PRO A 5 69.86 -15.52 18.31
CA PRO A 5 69.05 -16.74 18.11
C PRO A 5 67.53 -16.58 18.28
N SER A 6 66.84 -17.70 18.01
CA SER A 6 65.40 -17.97 17.95
C SER A 6 64.98 -18.87 19.13
N ALA A 7 63.78 -18.66 19.69
CA ALA A 7 62.89 -19.64 20.36
C ALA A 7 61.64 -18.88 20.87
N SER A 8 60.41 -19.17 20.43
CA SER A 8 59.53 -20.30 20.82
C SER A 8 59.19 -20.34 22.31
N GLY A 9 57.94 -20.04 22.65
CA GLY A 9 57.40 -20.14 24.02
C GLY A 9 55.92 -19.74 24.07
N ARG A 10 55.08 -20.72 24.40
CA ARG A 10 53.62 -20.80 24.27
C ARG A 10 52.96 -20.74 25.67
N ALA A 11 51.63 -20.56 25.68
CA ALA A 11 50.65 -20.64 26.78
C ALA A 11 50.26 -19.26 27.35
N HIS A 12 49.02 -18.96 27.76
CA HIS A 12 47.83 -19.72 28.15
C HIS A 12 46.67 -18.68 28.16
N ALA A 13 45.43 -18.93 27.72
CA ALA A 13 44.33 -19.47 28.53
C ALA A 13 43.05 -19.29 27.69
N GLY A 14 42.27 -20.33 27.37
CA GLY A 14 41.04 -20.70 28.11
C GLY A 14 39.83 -20.31 27.25
N VAL A 15 38.73 -21.04 27.10
CA VAL A 15 38.18 -22.25 27.74
C VAL A 15 37.21 -22.89 26.73
N LEU A 16 37.08 -24.22 26.81
CA LEU A 16 36.17 -25.09 26.08
C LEU A 16 34.71 -24.98 26.61
N GLY A 17 33.70 -25.18 25.76
CA GLY A 17 32.37 -25.61 26.21
C GLY A 17 31.19 -25.19 25.31
N PRO A 18 30.08 -25.95 25.27
CA PRO A 18 29.75 -26.64 24.02
C PRO A 18 28.24 -26.63 23.61
N LEU A 19 27.94 -27.42 22.56
CA LEU A 19 26.68 -27.80 21.89
C LEU A 19 25.30 -27.74 22.62
N SER A 20 24.26 -27.43 21.80
CA SER A 20 22.76 -27.45 21.90
C SER A 20 22.11 -28.59 22.72
N PRO A 21 20.78 -28.63 23.10
CA PRO A 21 19.58 -28.26 22.30
C PRO A 21 18.28 -27.80 23.05
N GLY A 22 17.24 -27.41 22.29
CA GLY A 22 15.85 -27.79 22.62
C GLY A 22 14.80 -26.69 22.92
N GLY A 23 13.83 -26.54 22.01
CA GLY A 23 12.39 -26.48 22.35
C GLY A 23 11.74 -25.10 22.47
N THR A 24 10.99 -24.67 21.45
CA THR A 24 9.51 -24.71 21.45
C THR A 24 8.94 -24.08 20.19
N GLU A 25 8.09 -24.87 19.55
CA GLU A 25 7.23 -24.53 18.42
C GLU A 25 6.29 -23.40 18.82
N THR A 26 6.06 -22.41 17.96
CA THR A 26 4.70 -21.88 17.74
C THR A 26 4.62 -21.29 16.35
N SER A 27 3.68 -21.82 15.58
CA SER A 27 3.17 -21.26 14.36
C SER A 27 2.84 -19.78 14.53
N GLY A 28 3.68 -18.93 13.95
CA GLY A 28 3.30 -17.62 13.49
C GLY A 28 3.65 -17.60 12.01
N GLN A 29 2.85 -18.28 11.20
CA GLN A 29 2.85 -18.12 9.75
C GLN A 29 2.89 -16.61 9.51
N LEU A 30 4.06 -16.14 9.04
CA LEU A 30 4.31 -14.74 8.76
C LEU A 30 3.32 -14.40 7.64
N LEU A 31 2.14 -13.93 8.03
CA LEU A 31 1.27 -13.21 7.13
C LEU A 31 2.19 -12.13 6.60
N GLN A 32 2.55 -12.29 5.33
CA GLN A 32 3.26 -11.34 4.51
C GLN A 32 2.30 -10.15 4.33
N GLY A 33 1.96 -9.54 5.47
CA GLY A 33 1.15 -8.36 5.62
C GLY A 33 2.04 -7.26 5.14
N GLN A 34 1.91 -7.03 3.83
CA GLN A 34 2.19 -5.80 3.10
C GLN A 34 2.97 -4.81 3.95
N ASP A 35 4.25 -4.66 3.61
CA ASP A 35 5.04 -3.50 3.98
C ASP A 35 4.24 -2.28 3.51
N VAL A 36 3.38 -1.77 4.39
CA VAL A 36 2.79 -0.44 4.27
C VAL A 36 3.98 0.47 4.52
N THR A 37 4.81 0.60 3.49
CA THR A 37 5.85 1.60 3.41
C THR A 37 5.21 2.92 3.87
N ALA A 38 5.93 3.76 4.60
CA ALA A 38 5.41 5.04 5.12
C ALA A 38 4.72 5.95 4.07
N VAL A 39 4.89 5.58 2.80
CA VAL A 39 4.31 6.11 1.57
C VAL A 39 2.81 5.80 1.40
N ASP A 40 2.26 4.68 1.93
CA ASP A 40 0.87 4.27 1.64
C ASP A 40 -0.08 4.39 2.85
N HIS A 41 -0.42 5.63 3.23
CA HIS A 41 -1.29 5.95 4.36
C HIS A 41 -2.40 6.96 3.94
N PRO A 42 -3.58 7.02 4.60
CA PRO A 42 -4.69 7.93 4.27
C PRO A 42 -4.34 9.42 4.12
N LEU A 43 -3.26 9.89 4.72
CA LEU A 43 -2.80 11.27 4.62
C LEU A 43 -1.59 11.44 3.70
N SER A 44 -1.15 10.37 3.03
CA SER A 44 -0.05 10.44 2.10
C SER A 44 -0.45 11.29 0.89
N LEU A 45 0.41 12.24 0.54
CA LEU A 45 0.27 13.08 -0.64
C LEU A 45 1.15 12.58 -1.80
N GLU A 46 1.83 11.44 -1.60
CA GLU A 46 2.70 10.89 -2.61
C GLU A 46 1.86 10.34 -3.78
N ALA A 47 2.29 10.60 -5.01
CA ALA A 47 1.57 10.16 -6.21
C ALA A 47 1.49 8.63 -6.34
N SER A 48 2.42 7.90 -5.71
CA SER A 48 2.45 6.43 -5.66
C SER A 48 1.50 5.84 -4.61
N SER A 49 0.92 6.67 -3.73
CA SER A 49 0.03 6.19 -2.67
C SER A 49 -1.35 5.83 -3.23
N ARG A 50 -1.84 4.65 -2.83
CA ARG A 50 -3.18 4.17 -3.13
C ARG A 50 -4.23 5.02 -2.43
N TRP A 51 -3.93 5.50 -1.22
CA TRP A 51 -4.81 6.41 -0.50
C TRP A 51 -4.96 7.76 -1.20
N ASN A 52 -3.85 8.35 -1.64
CA ASN A 52 -3.88 9.60 -2.39
C ASN A 52 -4.75 9.46 -3.66
N THR A 53 -4.54 8.38 -4.41
CA THR A 53 -5.35 8.07 -5.60
C THR A 53 -6.83 7.88 -5.25
N PHE A 54 -7.14 7.13 -4.19
CA PHE A 54 -8.50 6.89 -3.73
C PHE A 54 -9.25 8.20 -3.39
N PHE A 55 -8.61 9.11 -2.67
CA PHE A 55 -9.24 10.38 -2.29
C PHE A 55 -9.44 11.30 -3.51
N GLN A 56 -8.48 11.36 -4.43
CA GLN A 56 -8.63 12.09 -5.68
C GLN A 56 -9.76 11.53 -6.55
N ASP A 57 -9.84 10.21 -6.69
CA ASP A 57 -10.90 9.55 -7.45
C ASP A 57 -12.27 9.72 -6.79
N SER A 58 -12.32 9.71 -5.45
CA SER A 58 -13.54 9.99 -4.68
C SER A 58 -14.01 11.43 -4.88
N GLU A 59 -13.11 12.41 -4.77
CA GLU A 59 -13.42 13.82 -5.04
C GLU A 59 -13.93 14.01 -6.47
N THR A 60 -13.25 13.41 -7.45
CA THR A 60 -13.65 13.44 -8.86
C THR A 60 -15.05 12.85 -9.04
N MET A 61 -15.32 11.70 -8.41
CA MET A 61 -16.63 11.05 -8.49
C MET A 61 -17.74 11.88 -7.82
N GLU A 62 -17.46 12.54 -6.71
CA GLU A 62 -18.41 13.45 -6.06
C GLU A 62 -18.73 14.66 -6.93
N GLN A 63 -17.72 15.27 -7.57
CA GLN A 63 -17.93 16.37 -8.51
C GLN A 63 -18.82 15.92 -9.67
N ILE A 64 -18.49 14.80 -10.32
CA ILE A 64 -19.28 14.24 -11.42
C ILE A 64 -20.71 13.96 -10.96
N THR A 65 -20.90 13.36 -9.79
CA THR A 65 -22.24 13.04 -9.28
C THR A 65 -23.10 14.30 -9.15
N ARG A 66 -22.53 15.40 -8.62
CA ARG A 66 -23.25 16.68 -8.56
C ARG A 66 -23.54 17.25 -9.94
N ASP A 67 -22.59 17.14 -10.87
CA ASP A 67 -22.72 17.67 -12.23
C ASP A 67 -23.76 16.90 -13.05
N VAL A 68 -23.83 15.58 -12.91
CA VAL A 68 -24.86 14.73 -13.53
C VAL A 68 -26.27 15.15 -13.10
N VAL A 69 -26.48 15.44 -11.81
CA VAL A 69 -27.78 15.91 -11.30
C VAL A 69 -28.15 17.30 -11.82
N ARG A 70 -27.17 18.18 -12.06
CA ARG A 70 -27.42 19.53 -12.61
C ARG A 70 -27.58 19.56 -14.12
N THR A 71 -27.23 18.48 -14.82
CA THR A 71 -27.25 18.44 -16.28
C THR A 71 -28.69 18.27 -16.78
N HIS A 72 -29.23 19.32 -17.39
CA HIS A 72 -30.58 19.34 -18.00
C HIS A 72 -31.67 18.80 -17.06
N PRO A 73 -31.95 19.48 -15.92
CA PRO A 73 -32.91 19.00 -14.93
C PRO A 73 -34.33 18.80 -15.49
N ASP A 74 -34.65 19.45 -16.61
CA ASP A 74 -35.95 19.36 -17.27
C ASP A 74 -36.02 18.23 -18.32
N MET A 75 -34.92 17.51 -18.56
CA MET A 75 -34.87 16.42 -19.53
C MET A 75 -35.22 15.08 -18.86
N HIS A 76 -36.44 14.61 -19.08
CA HIS A 76 -36.95 13.33 -18.55
C HIS A 76 -36.07 12.10 -18.82
N PHE A 77 -35.20 12.17 -19.83
CA PHE A 77 -34.20 11.13 -20.11
C PHE A 77 -33.22 10.91 -18.93
N PHE A 78 -32.89 11.98 -18.20
CA PHE A 78 -31.97 11.95 -17.05
C PHE A 78 -32.65 12.29 -15.72
N THR A 79 -33.79 12.99 -15.73
CA THR A 79 -34.50 13.42 -14.53
C THR A 79 -35.83 12.69 -14.37
N GLY A 80 -35.81 11.68 -13.50
CA GLY A 80 -36.96 10.84 -13.21
C GLY A 80 -36.55 9.67 -12.32
N ASP A 81 -37.53 9.10 -11.63
CA ASP A 81 -37.36 7.96 -10.74
C ASP A 81 -37.48 6.61 -11.48
N SER A 82 -37.64 6.65 -12.81
CA SER A 82 -37.63 5.46 -13.66
C SER A 82 -36.26 4.79 -13.64
N GLN A 83 -36.26 3.46 -13.79
CA GLN A 83 -35.03 2.67 -13.90
C GLN A 83 -34.12 3.15 -15.05
N ASP A 84 -34.70 3.50 -16.20
CA ASP A 84 -33.94 3.97 -17.37
C ASP A 84 -33.21 5.29 -17.08
N ALA A 85 -33.90 6.26 -16.46
CA ALA A 85 -33.27 7.53 -16.08
C ALA A 85 -32.11 7.34 -15.10
N GLU A 86 -32.22 6.39 -14.17
CA GLU A 86 -31.11 6.03 -13.28
C GLU A 86 -29.94 5.39 -14.04
N LEU A 87 -30.21 4.47 -14.97
CA LEU A 87 -29.19 3.87 -15.82
C LEU A 87 -28.47 4.94 -16.66
N HIS A 88 -29.20 5.88 -17.26
CA HIS A 88 -28.59 6.96 -18.04
C HIS A 88 -27.69 7.86 -17.18
N ARG A 89 -28.10 8.20 -15.95
CA ARG A 89 -27.25 8.94 -14.99
C ARG A 89 -25.99 8.15 -14.64
N GLN A 90 -26.11 6.83 -14.44
CA GLN A 90 -24.98 5.96 -14.15
C GLN A 90 -23.99 5.87 -15.32
N GLU A 91 -24.49 5.69 -16.55
CA GLU A 91 -23.66 5.65 -17.75
C GLU A 91 -22.96 6.99 -17.99
N LEU A 92 -23.67 8.11 -17.79
CA LEU A 92 -23.07 9.43 -17.90
C LEU A 92 -21.96 9.62 -16.84
N ARG A 93 -22.21 9.25 -15.58
CA ARG A 93 -21.20 9.29 -14.51
C ARG A 93 -19.97 8.46 -14.89
N ARG A 94 -20.18 7.26 -15.43
CA ARG A 94 -19.10 6.36 -15.86
C ARG A 94 -18.29 6.96 -17.01
N ALA A 95 -18.96 7.49 -18.04
CA ALA A 95 -18.31 8.12 -19.18
C ALA A 95 -17.46 9.33 -18.74
N LEU A 96 -18.01 10.19 -17.88
CA LEU A 96 -17.30 11.35 -17.34
C LEU A 96 -16.10 10.96 -16.47
N PHE A 97 -16.24 9.91 -15.65
CA PHE A 97 -15.13 9.41 -14.83
C PHE A 97 -13.99 8.85 -15.69
N MET A 98 -14.32 8.08 -16.75
CA MET A 98 -13.32 7.57 -17.68
C MET A 98 -12.63 8.67 -18.48
N TYR A 99 -13.32 9.77 -18.79
CA TYR A 99 -12.71 10.91 -19.48
C TYR A 99 -11.73 11.71 -18.59
N ALA A 100 -12.00 11.77 -17.29
CA ALA A 100 -11.18 12.52 -16.33
C ALA A 100 -9.90 11.78 -15.89
N LYS A 101 -9.70 10.54 -16.34
CA LYS A 101 -8.57 9.68 -15.98
C LYS A 101 -7.67 9.43 -17.18
#